data_AF-A0A166IPR9-F1
#
_entry.id   AF-A0A166IPR9-F1
#
_cell.length_a   1.000
_cell.length_b   1.000
_cell.length_c   1.000
_cell.angle_alpha   90.00
_cell.angle_beta   90.00
_cell.angle_gamma   90.00
#
_symmetry.space_group_name_H-M   'P 1'
#
loop_
_entity.id
_entity.type
_entity.pdbx_description
1 polymer ?
#
loop_
_entity_poly.entity_id
_entity_poly.type
_entity_poly.pdbx_seq_one_letter_code
_entity_poly.pdbx_strand_id
1 'polypeptide(L)'
;MLRMRAHLLQLEVAAHHKSLWDARTPAVQFDIGDLVQWYDSSRDGNYKTINKLAPQWSTPHIISGKIRKYWPLRGSDLHAGLPPANAPTQDSPEDLADTEERMQGDIFPSATEWELLDRGAD
;
A
#
# COMPACT_ATOMS: atom_id res chain seq x y z
N MET A 1 0.39 40.04 -39.78
CA MET A 1 0.39 38.57 -39.98
C MET A 1 1.63 37.83 -39.45
N LEU A 2 2.75 38.49 -39.11
CA LEU A 2 3.96 37.81 -38.61
C LEU A 2 3.76 36.97 -37.33
N ARG A 3 2.97 37.46 -36.37
CA ARG A 3 2.70 36.78 -35.09
C ARG A 3 2.00 35.42 -35.27
N MET A 4 1.09 35.32 -36.23
CA MET A 4 0.37 34.08 -36.53
C MET A 4 1.30 33.01 -37.13
N ARG A 5 2.24 33.42 -38.00
CA ARG A 5 3.26 32.51 -38.54
C ARG A 5 4.23 32.02 -37.46
N ALA A 6 4.68 32.92 -36.58
CA ALA A 6 5.53 32.55 -35.46
C ALA A 6 4.83 31.54 -34.51
N HIS A 7 3.54 31.73 -34.25
CA HIS A 7 2.75 30.81 -33.43
C HIS A 7 2.61 29.42 -34.08
N LEU A 8 2.34 29.35 -35.39
CA LEU A 8 2.25 28.08 -36.11
C LEU A 8 3.59 27.31 -36.09
N LEU A 9 4.72 28.00 -36.29
CA LEU A 9 6.05 27.40 -36.18
C LEU A 9 6.32 26.86 -34.77
N GLN A 10 5.89 27.57 -33.72
CA GLN A 10 6.02 27.07 -32.34
C GLN A 10 5.20 25.81 -32.09
N LEU A 11 3.98 25.71 -32.64
CA LEU A 11 3.17 24.51 -32.54
C LEU A 11 3.80 23.31 -33.25
N GLU A 12 4.39 23.54 -34.42
CA GLU A 12 5.10 22.50 -35.18
C GLU A 12 6.33 21.98 -34.42
N VAL A 13 7.14 22.88 -33.86
CA VAL A 13 8.28 22.52 -33.02
C VAL A 13 7.83 21.76 -31.77
N ALA A 14 6.76 22.21 -31.11
CA ALA A 14 6.21 21.53 -29.94
C ALA A 14 5.70 20.11 -30.28
N ALA A 15 5.01 19.95 -31.41
CA ALA A 15 4.54 18.66 -31.89
C ALA A 15 5.71 17.72 -32.22
N HIS A 16 6.74 18.23 -32.88
CA HIS A 16 7.96 17.48 -33.17
C HIS A 16 8.65 17.01 -31.89
N HIS A 17 8.86 17.91 -30.93
CA HIS A 17 9.45 17.57 -29.63
C HIS A 17 8.63 16.53 -28.86
N LYS A 18 7.31 16.67 -28.88
CA LYS A 18 6.41 15.68 -28.29
C LYS A 18 6.55 14.33 -28.97
N SER A 19 6.58 14.27 -30.30
CA SER A 19 6.72 13.02 -31.04
C SER A 19 8.05 12.31 -30.74
N LEU A 20 9.14 13.07 -30.63
CA LEU A 20 10.46 12.54 -30.27
C LEU A 20 10.49 12.01 -28.83
N TRP A 21 9.79 12.70 -27.91
CA TRP A 21 9.63 12.24 -26.53
C TRP A 21 8.83 10.94 -26.50
N ASP A 22 7.63 10.92 -27.07
CA ASP A 22 6.74 9.75 -27.07
C ASP A 22 7.40 8.52 -27.72
N ALA A 23 8.26 8.72 -28.73
CA ALA A 23 9.05 7.66 -29.35
C ALA A 23 10.16 7.09 -28.45
N ARG A 24 10.74 7.91 -27.56
CA ARG A 24 11.83 7.52 -26.66
C ARG A 24 11.32 6.96 -25.33
N THR A 25 10.21 7.49 -24.84
CA THR A 25 9.60 7.14 -23.56
C THR A 25 8.19 6.66 -23.81
N PRO A 26 8.02 5.40 -24.29
CA PRO A 26 6.70 4.85 -24.54
C PRO A 26 5.87 4.91 -23.25
N ALA A 27 4.61 5.29 -23.40
CA ALA A 27 3.69 5.36 -22.27
C ALA A 27 3.56 3.97 -21.63
N VAL A 28 4.02 3.84 -20.39
CA VAL A 28 3.88 2.62 -19.61
C VAL A 28 2.39 2.43 -19.29
N GLN A 29 1.86 1.26 -19.62
CA GLN A 29 0.54 0.85 -19.19
C GLN A 29 0.69 0.17 -17.82
N PHE A 30 -0.17 0.56 -16.88
CA PHE A 30 -0.21 -0.01 -15.54
C PHE A 30 -1.45 -0.89 -15.38
N ASP A 31 -1.23 -2.05 -14.78
CA ASP A 31 -2.23 -3.04 -14.46
C ASP A 31 -2.52 -3.11 -12.95
N ILE A 32 -3.65 -3.72 -12.61
CA ILE A 32 -4.03 -3.93 -11.21
C ILE A 32 -3.08 -4.97 -10.61
N GLY A 33 -2.52 -4.68 -9.45
CA GLY A 33 -1.50 -5.51 -8.80
C GLY A 33 -0.06 -5.05 -9.05
N ASP A 34 0.17 -4.12 -10.00
CA ASP A 34 1.51 -3.57 -10.24
C ASP A 34 2.03 -2.80 -9.03
N LEU A 35 3.33 -2.92 -8.82
CA LEU A 35 4.06 -2.17 -7.82
C LEU A 35 4.57 -0.86 -8.42
N VAL A 36 4.07 0.27 -7.90
CA VAL A 36 4.38 1.60 -8.41
C VAL A 36 4.88 2.53 -7.31
N GLN A 37 5.64 3.54 -7.72
CA GLN A 37 6.09 4.63 -6.87
C GLN A 37 5.70 5.95 -7.53
N TRP A 38 5.31 6.93 -6.72
CA TRP A 38 5.05 8.28 -7.20
C TRP A 38 6.21 9.20 -6.83
N TYR A 39 6.43 10.20 -7.67
CA TYR A 39 7.49 11.18 -7.52
C TYR A 39 6.99 12.41 -6.76
N ASP A 40 7.64 12.74 -5.65
CA ASP A 40 7.36 13.94 -4.87
C ASP A 40 8.13 15.15 -5.43
N SER A 41 7.46 15.92 -6.29
CA SER A 41 8.02 17.13 -6.89
C SER A 41 8.09 18.33 -5.94
N SER A 42 7.52 18.24 -4.73
CA SER A 42 7.53 19.37 -3.78
C SER A 42 8.95 19.74 -3.33
N ARG A 43 9.88 18.79 -3.42
CA ARG A 43 11.27 18.93 -3.00
C ARG A 43 12.17 19.60 -4.04
N ASP A 44 11.75 19.66 -5.30
CA ASP A 44 12.55 20.24 -6.40
C ASP A 44 12.72 21.75 -6.27
N GLY A 45 11.74 22.45 -5.68
CA GLY A 45 11.79 23.90 -5.47
C GLY A 45 12.72 24.34 -4.34
N ASN A 46 13.24 23.42 -3.52
CA ASN A 46 14.05 23.76 -2.36
C ASN A 46 15.56 23.70 -2.67
N TYR A 47 16.24 24.83 -2.53
CA TYR A 47 17.68 24.94 -2.81
C TYR A 47 18.56 24.30 -1.73
N LYS A 48 18.00 23.90 -0.57
CA LYS A 48 18.76 23.22 0.49
C LYS A 48 19.23 21.85 0.01
N THR A 49 20.55 21.66 0.00
CA THR A 49 21.26 20.45 -0.51
C THR A 49 20.75 19.15 0.08
N ILE A 50 20.37 19.12 1.37
CA ILE A 50 19.89 17.90 2.04
C ILE A 50 18.63 17.34 1.37
N ASN A 51 17.71 18.21 0.93
CA ASN A 51 16.45 17.78 0.30
C ASN A 51 16.65 17.31 -1.15
N LYS A 52 17.76 17.70 -1.78
CA LYS A 52 18.15 17.24 -3.12
C LYS A 52 18.82 15.87 -3.12
N LEU A 53 19.34 15.46 -1.97
CA LEU A 53 20.03 14.17 -1.80
C LEU A 53 19.10 13.07 -1.30
N ALA A 54 17.94 13.43 -0.74
CA ALA A 54 16.95 12.46 -0.32
C ALA A 54 16.26 11.82 -1.55
N PRO A 55 15.93 10.52 -1.51
CA PRO A 55 15.07 9.91 -2.52
C PRO A 55 13.75 10.67 -2.63
N GLN A 56 13.37 10.99 -3.87
CA GLN A 56 12.13 11.71 -4.19
C GLN A 56 10.98 10.78 -4.53
N TRP A 57 11.26 9.49 -4.63
CA TRP A 57 10.25 8.46 -4.83
C TRP A 57 9.64 8.05 -3.50
N SER A 58 8.34 7.81 -3.52
CA SER A 58 7.64 7.24 -2.37
C SER A 58 8.10 5.81 -2.07
N THR A 59 7.62 5.27 -0.94
CA THR A 59 7.60 3.82 -0.76
C THR A 59 6.81 3.13 -1.90
N PRO A 60 7.09 1.85 -2.19
CA PRO A 60 6.32 1.09 -3.18
C PRO A 60 4.85 0.92 -2.76
N HIS A 61 3.92 1.08 -3.69
CA HIS A 61 2.48 0.89 -3.50
C HIS A 61 1.92 -0.06 -4.54
N ILE A 62 0.86 -0.79 -4.19
CA ILE A 62 0.17 -1.69 -5.11
C ILE A 62 -1.06 -1.00 -5.69
N ILE A 63 -1.23 -1.05 -7.01
CA ILE A 63 -2.44 -0.58 -7.67
C ILE A 63 -3.62 -1.48 -7.30
N SER A 64 -4.67 -0.90 -6.72
CA SER A 64 -5.86 -1.67 -6.30
C SER A 64 -6.99 -1.67 -7.34
N GLY A 65 -6.96 -0.74 -8.29
CA GLY A 65 -7.99 -0.61 -9.32
C GLY A 65 -7.62 0.39 -10.40
N LYS A 66 -8.56 0.62 -11.33
CA LYS A 66 -8.40 1.58 -12.42
C LYS A 66 -9.72 2.29 -12.68
N ILE A 67 -9.71 3.61 -12.54
CA ILE A 67 -10.87 4.49 -12.78
C ILE A 67 -10.46 5.54 -13.79
N ARG A 68 -10.79 5.34 -15.08
CA ARG A 68 -10.37 6.23 -16.18
C ARG A 68 -8.85 6.43 -16.22
N LYS A 69 -8.36 7.62 -15.84
CA LYS A 69 -6.94 8.02 -15.76
C LYS A 69 -6.45 8.10 -14.31
N TYR A 70 -7.15 7.44 -13.39
CA TYR A 70 -6.85 7.43 -11.97
C TYR A 70 -6.62 5.99 -11.51
N TRP A 71 -5.57 5.77 -10.72
CA TRP A 71 -5.17 4.48 -10.19
C TRP A 71 -5.16 4.55 -8.65
N PRO A 72 -6.22 4.10 -7.97
CA PRO A 72 -6.21 4.00 -6.52
C PRO A 72 -5.10 3.05 -6.05
N LEU A 73 -4.45 3.41 -4.95
CA LEU A 73 -3.35 2.65 -4.36
C LEU A 73 -3.81 1.96 -3.07
N ARG A 74 -3.47 0.68 -2.91
CA ARG A 74 -3.79 -0.10 -1.71
C ARG A 74 -3.21 0.56 -0.46
N GLY A 75 -4.05 0.82 0.55
CA GLY A 75 -3.62 1.42 1.82
C GLY A 75 -3.36 2.93 1.79
N SER A 76 -3.62 3.60 0.67
CA SER A 76 -3.69 5.06 0.66
C SER A 76 -5.00 5.53 1.31
N ASP A 77 -5.00 6.69 1.98
CA ASP A 77 -6.17 7.24 2.70
C ASP A 77 -7.41 7.43 1.80
N LEU A 78 -7.23 7.40 0.47
CA LEU A 78 -8.27 7.39 -0.55
C LEU A 78 -9.06 6.07 -0.65
N HIS A 79 -8.59 5.00 0.01
CA HIS A 79 -9.24 3.69 0.02
C HIS A 79 -10.32 3.52 1.09
N ALA A 80 -10.54 4.54 1.93
CA ALA A 80 -11.45 4.50 3.08
C ALA A 80 -12.94 4.31 2.75
N GLY A 81 -13.33 4.32 1.46
CA GLY A 81 -14.73 4.28 1.04
C GLY A 81 -15.19 2.99 0.34
N LEU A 82 -14.32 2.01 0.10
CA LEU A 82 -14.72 0.77 -0.56
C LEU A 82 -14.57 -0.41 0.40
N PRO A 83 -15.65 -1.16 0.70
CA PRO A 83 -15.52 -2.36 1.51
C PRO A 83 -14.58 -3.33 0.80
N PRO A 84 -13.68 -4.01 1.55
CA PRO A 84 -12.87 -5.06 0.96
C PRO A 84 -13.81 -6.11 0.36
N ALA A 85 -13.66 -6.41 -0.93
CA ALA A 85 -14.49 -7.38 -1.64
C ALA A 85 -14.45 -8.81 -1.03
N ASN A 86 -13.51 -9.05 -0.09
CA ASN A 86 -13.31 -10.31 0.60
C ASN A 86 -13.21 -10.10 2.13
N ALA A 87 -14.10 -9.32 2.74
CA ALA A 87 -14.29 -9.45 4.18
C ALA A 87 -14.89 -10.84 4.45
N PRO A 88 -14.26 -11.71 5.26
CA PRO A 88 -14.94 -12.88 5.77
C PRO A 88 -16.17 -12.40 6.54
N THR A 89 -17.35 -12.92 6.22
CA THR A 89 -18.56 -12.74 7.02
C THR A 89 -18.20 -13.10 8.46
N GLN A 90 -18.15 -12.10 9.34
CA GLN A 90 -18.05 -12.36 10.77
C GLN A 90 -19.39 -12.97 11.17
N ASP A 91 -19.37 -14.27 11.49
CA ASP A 91 -20.48 -14.91 12.16
C ASP A 91 -20.76 -14.14 13.46
N SER A 92 -22.02 -13.70 13.60
CA SER A 92 -22.50 -12.95 14.76
C SER A 92 -22.24 -13.72 16.06
N PRO A 93 -21.75 -13.09 17.13
CA PRO A 93 -21.42 -13.76 18.39
C PRO A 93 -22.64 -14.06 19.28
N GLU A 94 -23.88 -13.96 18.77
CA GLU A 94 -25.10 -14.01 19.59
C GLU A 94 -25.61 -15.44 19.89
N ASP A 95 -25.06 -16.49 19.26
CA ASP A 95 -25.54 -17.87 19.43
C ASP A 95 -24.72 -18.75 20.43
N LEU A 96 -23.78 -18.17 21.18
CA LEU A 96 -22.91 -18.95 22.11
C LEU A 96 -23.32 -18.87 23.59
N ALA A 97 -24.46 -18.27 23.91
CA ALA A 97 -24.85 -17.98 25.30
C ALA A 97 -25.48 -19.15 26.08
N ASP A 98 -25.54 -20.38 25.55
CA ASP A 98 -26.35 -21.47 26.15
C ASP A 98 -25.60 -22.79 26.46
N THR A 99 -24.28 -22.76 26.69
CA THR A 99 -23.53 -24.02 26.93
C THR A 99 -22.55 -24.04 28.12
N GLU A 100 -22.71 -23.17 29.12
CA GLU A 100 -21.88 -23.19 30.35
C GLU A 100 -22.64 -23.48 31.66
N GLU A 101 -23.63 -24.38 31.63
CA GLU A 101 -24.17 -24.99 32.86
C GLU A 101 -24.14 -26.52 32.79
N ARG A 102 -22.95 -27.12 32.88
CA ARG A 102 -22.80 -28.42 33.55
C ARG A 102 -21.36 -28.79 33.82
N MET A 103 -21.10 -29.08 35.11
CA MET A 103 -19.99 -29.86 35.66
C MET A 103 -18.78 -29.08 36.17
N GLN A 104 -18.99 -28.32 37.26
CA GLN A 104 -17.95 -28.10 38.27
C GLN A 104 -18.47 -28.65 39.61
N GLY A 105 -18.21 -29.94 39.79
CA GLY A 105 -18.39 -30.65 41.04
C GLY A 105 -17.25 -31.65 41.15
N ASP A 106 -16.40 -31.39 42.13
CA ASP A 106 -15.53 -32.34 42.82
C ASP A 106 -14.09 -32.55 42.33
N ILE A 107 -13.20 -32.37 43.31
CA ILE A 107 -11.88 -33.00 43.53
C ILE A 107 -10.66 -32.15 43.14
N PHE A 108 -10.22 -31.31 44.09
CA PHE A 108 -8.80 -31.23 44.48
C PHE A 108 -8.63 -32.04 45.79
N PRO A 109 -7.46 -32.68 46.05
CA PRO A 109 -6.31 -31.99 46.66
C PRO A 109 -4.94 -32.43 46.08
N SER A 110 -4.03 -31.49 45.79
CA SER A 110 -2.82 -31.10 46.58
C SER A 110 -1.89 -32.23 47.08
N ALA A 111 -0.72 -32.38 46.44
CA ALA A 111 0.59 -32.75 47.03
C ALA A 111 1.63 -32.75 45.87
N THR A 112 2.68 -31.93 45.88
CA THR A 112 4.03 -32.16 46.44
C THR A 112 4.87 -33.21 45.67
N GLU A 113 6.17 -32.93 45.52
CA GLU A 113 7.27 -33.72 44.90
C GLU A 113 7.42 -33.62 43.38
N TRP A 114 8.38 -32.79 42.92
CA TRP A 114 9.39 -33.15 41.90
C TRP A 114 10.67 -32.26 41.96
N GLU A 115 10.95 -31.61 43.10
CA GLU A 115 12.32 -31.14 43.38
C GLU A 115 13.12 -32.29 43.99
N LEU A 116 13.93 -32.98 43.19
CA LEU A 116 15.19 -33.67 43.56
C LEU A 116 15.58 -34.68 42.47
N LEU A 117 16.11 -34.18 41.36
CA LEU A 117 16.85 -34.99 40.39
C LEU A 117 18.07 -34.19 39.90
N ASP A 118 18.91 -33.76 40.85
CA ASP A 118 20.28 -33.34 40.53
C ASP A 118 21.22 -33.41 41.76
N ARG A 119 21.40 -34.62 42.31
CA ARG A 119 22.58 -34.98 43.11
C ARG A 119 22.85 -36.49 43.09
N GLY A 120 23.95 -36.88 42.44
CA GLY A 120 24.75 -38.05 42.84
C GLY A 120 24.57 -39.31 42.01
N ALA A 121 25.30 -39.42 40.90
CA ALA A 121 25.80 -40.70 40.41
C ALA A 121 27.32 -40.70 40.62
N ASP A 122 27.76 -41.59 41.50
CA ASP A 122 29.08 -42.21 41.73
C ASP A 122 30.36 -41.36 41.76
#